data_AF-A0A352X3Z8-F1
#
_entry.id   AF-A0A352X3Z8-F1
#
_cell.length_a   1.000
_cell.length_b   1.000
_cell.length_c   1.000
_cell.angle_alpha   90.00
_cell.angle_beta   90.00
_cell.angle_gamma   90.00
#
_symmetry.space_group_name_H-M   'P 1'
#
loop_
_entity.id
_entity.type
_entity.pdbx_description
1 polymer ?
#
loop_
_entity_poly.entity_id
_entity_poly.type
_entity_poly.pdbx_seq_one_letter_code
_entity_poly.pdbx_strand_id
1 'polypeptide(L)' 'CGWFFEEISRPEGVQILRYAARALELAAEVAGVQLEQEFRDRLEEAPSNVDSFKTGAEVYRQLVVSGQISFKQVAA' A
#
# COMPACT_ATOMS: atom_id res chain seq x y z
N CYS A 1 5.37 -11.31 -9.54
CA CYS A 1 4.86 -12.47 -8.78
C CYS A 1 5.19 -12.24 -7.32
N GLY A 2 4.24 -11.84 -6.48
CA GLY A 2 4.43 -11.78 -5.04
C GLY A 2 3.39 -12.70 -4.41
N TRP A 3 3.76 -13.97 -4.35
CA TRP A 3 2.99 -14.98 -3.65
C TRP A 3 3.74 -15.22 -2.35
N PHE A 4 3.36 -14.50 -1.30
CA PHE A 4 3.98 -14.63 0.02
C PHE A 4 2.88 -14.87 1.05
N PHE A 5 2.96 -16.02 1.70
CA PHE A 5 2.00 -16.48 2.70
C PHE A 5 2.42 -16.17 4.15
N GLU A 6 3.68 -15.75 4.37
CA GLU A 6 4.18 -15.58 5.74
C GLU A 6 4.08 -14.15 6.25
N GLU A 7 4.49 -13.11 5.51
CA GLU A 7 4.52 -11.74 6.06
C GLU A 7 4.35 -10.66 4.98
N ILE A 8 3.34 -9.80 5.16
CA ILE A 8 2.98 -8.73 4.22
C ILE A 8 3.95 -7.55 4.25
N SER A 9 4.68 -7.33 5.36
CA SER A 9 5.66 -6.26 5.51
C SER A 9 7.00 -6.50 4.81
N ARG A 10 7.21 -7.67 4.19
CA ARG A 10 8.43 -7.99 3.45
C ARG A 10 8.56 -7.15 2.17
N PRO A 11 9.77 -6.97 1.61
CA PRO A 11 9.99 -6.12 0.44
C PRO A 11 9.05 -6.40 -0.74
N GLU A 12 8.75 -7.67 -1.02
CA GLU A 12 7.86 -8.08 -2.11
C GLU A 12 6.40 -7.69 -1.85
N GLY A 13 5.92 -7.85 -0.61
CA GLY A 13 4.58 -7.44 -0.18
C GLY A 13 4.42 -5.92 -0.22
N VAL A 14 5.40 -5.19 0.32
CA VAL A 14 5.45 -3.73 0.27
C VAL A 14 5.49 -3.23 -1.18
N GLN A 15 6.22 -3.90 -2.07
CA GLN A 15 6.27 -3.55 -3.48
C GLN A 15 4.90 -3.71 -4.16
N ILE A 16 4.17 -4.80 -3.91
CA ILE A 16 2.79 -4.96 -4.40
C ILE A 16 1.89 -3.84 -3.88
N LEU A 17 1.98 -3.53 -2.59
CA LEU A 17 1.19 -2.47 -1.97
C LEU A 17 1.50 -1.08 -2.57
N ARG A 18 2.76 -0.81 -2.97
CA ARG A 18 3.14 0.40 -3.72
C ARG A 18 2.50 0.45 -5.11
N TYR A 19 2.46 -0.67 -5.83
CA TYR A 19 1.76 -0.73 -7.11
C TYR A 19 0.24 -0.54 -6.93
N ALA A 20 -0.34 -1.12 -5.88
CA ALA A 20 -1.74 -0.89 -5.53
C ALA A 20 -2.02 0.60 -5.24
N ALA A 21 -1.17 1.25 -4.43
CA ALA A 21 -1.27 2.69 -4.17
C ALA A 21 -1.27 3.51 -5.46
N ARG A 22 -0.37 3.21 -6.40
CA ARG A 22 -0.33 3.91 -7.69
C ARG A 22 -1.57 3.66 -8.54
N ALA A 23 -2.14 2.46 -8.49
CA ALA A 23 -3.39 2.16 -9.19
C ALA A 23 -4.58 2.94 -8.58
N LEU A 24 -4.62 3.08 -7.25
CA LEU A 24 -5.63 3.88 -6.54
C LEU A 24 -5.53 5.36 -6.91
N GLU A 25 -4.32 5.93 -6.92
CA GLU A 25 -4.07 7.29 -7.39
C GLU A 25 -4.59 7.50 -8.82
N LEU A 26 -4.27 6.58 -9.74
CA LEU A 26 -4.72 6.65 -11.12
C LEU A 26 -6.25 6.53 -11.25
N ALA A 27 -6.89 5.69 -10.43
CA ALA A 27 -8.35 5.58 -10.41
C ALA A 27 -9.00 6.92 -9.97
N ALA A 28 -8.40 7.60 -9.00
CA ALA A 28 -8.84 8.92 -8.58
C ALA A 28 -8.61 9.98 -9.67
N GLU A 29 -7.42 10.01 -10.29
CA GLU A 29 -7.04 11.00 -11.31
C GLU A 29 -7.84 10.85 -12.62
N VAL A 30 -8.04 9.61 -13.09
CA VAL A 30 -8.60 9.34 -14.42
C VAL A 30 -10.11 9.11 -14.37
N ALA A 31 -10.60 8.41 -13.34
CA ALA A 31 -12.00 8.03 -13.23
C ALA A 31 -12.76 8.80 -12.15
N GLY A 32 -12.08 9.61 -11.33
CA GLY A 32 -12.69 10.34 -10.22
C GLY A 32 -13.15 9.44 -9.07
N VAL A 33 -12.66 8.19 -9.00
CA VAL A 33 -13.09 7.20 -8.00
C VAL A 33 -12.08 7.12 -6.87
N GLN A 34 -12.51 7.44 -5.65
CA GLN A 34 -11.69 7.39 -4.44
C GLN A 34 -11.83 6.03 -3.73
N LEU A 35 -10.84 5.15 -3.89
CA LEU A 35 -10.89 3.77 -3.39
C LEU A 35 -9.91 3.50 -2.22
N GLU A 36 -9.07 4.46 -1.85
CA GLU A 36 -7.99 4.23 -0.87
C GLU A 36 -8.51 3.86 0.52
N GLN A 37 -9.58 4.50 0.99
CA GLN A 37 -10.14 4.19 2.30
C GLN A 37 -10.67 2.75 2.34
N GLU A 38 -11.47 2.34 1.35
CA GLU A 38 -11.98 0.97 1.26
C GLU A 38 -10.84 -0.05 1.14
N PHE A 39 -9.78 0.29 0.38
CA PHE A 39 -8.60 -0.55 0.26
C PHE A 39 -7.91 -0.74 1.62
N ARG A 40 -7.73 0.32 2.40
CA ARG A 40 -7.14 0.25 3.75
C ARG A 40 -8.01 -0.55 4.71
N ASP A 41 -9.33 -0.38 4.66
CA ASP A 41 -10.27 -1.13 5.50
C ASP A 41 -10.16 -2.64 5.23
N ARG A 42 -10.04 -3.05 3.95
CA ARG A 42 -9.79 -4.45 3.58
C ARG A 42 -8.44 -4.97 4.05
N LEU A 43 -7.42 -4.12 4.13
CA LEU A 43 -6.10 -4.51 4.61
C LEU A 43 -6.03 -4.71 6.14
N GLU A 44 -7.03 -4.23 6.91
CA GLU A 44 -7.13 -4.55 8.34
C GLU A 44 -7.34 -6.06 8.57
N GLU A 45 -7.94 -6.75 7.61
CA GLU A 45 -8.19 -8.20 7.65
C GLU A 45 -6.94 -9.04 7.35
N ALA A 46 -5.84 -8.42 6.92
CA ALA A 46 -4.58 -9.09 6.62
C ALA A 46 -3.64 -8.96 7.84
N PRO A 47 -3.52 -9.98 8.72
CA PRO A 47 -2.61 -9.90 9.85
C PRO A 47 -1.15 -9.82 9.41
N SER A 48 -0.34 -9.09 10.18
CA SER A 48 1.11 -9.11 10.11
C SER A 48 1.66 -9.87 11.31
N ASN A 49 2.71 -10.66 11.11
CA ASN A 49 3.46 -11.34 12.17
C ASN A 49 4.42 -10.40 12.91
N VAL A 50 4.50 -9.13 12.49
CA VAL A 50 5.34 -8.11 13.11
C VAL A 50 4.46 -7.21 13.99
N ASP A 51 4.71 -7.23 15.30
CA ASP A 51 3.92 -6.52 16.33
C ASP A 51 3.77 -5.01 16.07
N SER A 52 4.75 -4.36 15.44
CA SER A 52 4.70 -2.93 15.12
C SER A 52 3.72 -2.58 14.00
N PHE A 53 3.38 -3.56 13.15
CA PHE A 53 2.40 -3.39 12.09
C PHE A 53 1.04 -3.94 12.51
N LYS A 54 0.96 -5.14 13.08
CA LYS A 54 -0.29 -5.84 13.44
C LYS A 54 -1.17 -6.22 12.25
N THR A 55 -1.43 -5.31 11.32
CA THR A 55 -2.26 -5.52 10.13
C THR A 55 -1.60 -4.96 8.86
N GLY A 56 -2.09 -5.40 7.70
CA GLY A 56 -1.68 -4.92 6.40
C GLY A 56 -1.99 -3.43 6.20
N ALA A 57 -3.02 -2.91 6.87
CA ALA A 57 -3.38 -1.50 6.80
C ALA A 57 -2.27 -0.63 7.40
N GLU A 58 -1.65 -1.09 8.49
CA GLU A 58 -0.51 -0.44 9.11
C GLU A 58 0.77 -0.59 8.30
N VAL A 59 1.00 -1.76 7.67
CA VAL A 59 2.09 -1.91 6.70
C VAL A 59 1.95 -0.90 5.56
N TYR A 60 0.75 -0.78 4.99
CA TYR A 60 0.46 0.18 3.93
C TYR A 60 0.71 1.62 4.39
N ARG A 61 0.14 2.01 5.54
CA ARG A 61 0.32 3.36 6.12
C ARG A 61 1.78 3.70 6.37
N GLN A 62 2.54 2.78 6.97
CA GLN A 62 3.89 3.05 7.44
C GLN A 62 4.98 2.87 6.38
N LEU A 63 4.82 1.96 5.41
CA LEU A 63 5.87 1.60 4.44
C LEU A 63 5.57 2.00 2.99
N VAL A 64 4.31 2.33 2.69
CA VAL A 64 3.87 2.75 1.36
C VAL A 64 3.53 4.22 1.35
N VAL A 65 2.55 4.66 2.14
CA VAL A 65 2.09 6.07 2.14
C VAL A 65 3.21 7.02 2.57
N SER A 66 3.98 6.66 3.59
CA SER A 66 5.12 7.46 4.05
C SER A 66 6.24 7.64 3.00
N GLY A 67 6.35 6.70 2.07
CA GLY A 67 7.38 6.66 1.04
C GLY A 67 6.89 7.08 -0.35
N GLN A 68 5.64 7.54 -0.47
CA GLN A 68 5.11 8.04 -1.74
C GLN A 68 5.84 9.33 -2.14
N ILE A 69 6.35 9.32 -3.37
CA ILE A 69 7.03 10.46 -3.97
C ILE A 69 6.15 10.93 -5.14
N SER A 70 5.81 12.22 -5.15
CA SER A 70 5.07 12.83 -6.25
C SER A 70 5.97 13.00 -7.48
N PHE A 71 5.36 13.05 -8.68
CA PHE A 71 6.11 13.33 -9.92
C PHE A 71 6.96 14.61 -9.85
N LYS A 72 6.50 15.63 -9.12
CA LYS A 72 7.25 16.88 -8.91
C LYS A 72 8.56 16.65 -8.15
N GLN A 73 8.60 15.67 -7.26
CA GLN A 73 9.80 15.33 -6.48
C GLN A 73 10.77 14.42 -7.24
N VAL A 74 10.35 13.75 -8.32
CA VAL A 74 11.22 12.90 -9.16
C VAL A 74 12.00 13.70 -10.21
N ALA A 75 11.49 14.87 -10.62
CA ALA A 75 12.09 15.71 -11.66
C ALA A 75 13.10 16.75 -11.13
N ALA A 76 13.38 16.75 -9.82
CA ALA A 76 14.24 17.71 -9.12
C ALA A 76 15.67 17.19 -8.92
#